data_AF-A0A521Y7I8-F1
#
_entry.id   AF-A0A521Y7I8-F1
#
_cell.length_a   1.000
_cell.length_b   1.000
_cell.length_c   1.000
_cell.angle_alpha   90.00
_cell.angle_beta   90.00
_cell.angle_gamma   90.00
#
_symmetry.space_group_name_H-M   'P 1'
#
loop_
_entity.id
_entity.type
_entity.pdbx_description
1 polymer ?
#
loop_
_entity_poly.entity_id
_entity_poly.type
_entity_poly.pdbx_seq_one_letter_code
_entity_poly.pdbx_strand_id
1 'polypeptide(L)'
;MQIDWEDTINKILHDVLTCPRCTKPQDALIVGYSRKPSLNAFAPRHRNCPRGDECDARKLITLCDACAKLEGLPGQPMDAVQALETYMLDCRRDLEESLDYLAEYWRDDYELTADELDSNLEEVDPDVFKEEAQWRQRLEEEYLRYHREFRDRNRRIPSPGWRSEYVEEIRALGYDTLLGE
;
A
#
# COMPACT_ATOMS: atom_id res chain seq x y z
N MET A 1 -0.36 -22.08 -2.81
CA MET A 1 -1.73 -21.57 -3.03
C MET A 1 -1.59 -20.07 -3.23
N GLN A 2 -1.78 -19.58 -4.45
CA GLN A 2 -1.55 -18.19 -4.82
C GLN A 2 -2.90 -17.47 -4.73
N ILE A 3 -3.04 -16.59 -3.74
CA ILE A 3 -4.29 -15.85 -3.50
C ILE A 3 -4.33 -14.68 -4.49
N ASP A 4 -5.42 -14.58 -5.26
CA ASP A 4 -5.64 -13.43 -6.12
C ASP A 4 -6.16 -12.25 -5.30
N TRP A 5 -5.27 -11.31 -5.03
CA TRP A 5 -5.54 -10.16 -4.19
C TRP A 5 -6.43 -9.12 -4.87
N GLU A 6 -6.40 -9.03 -6.19
CA GLU A 6 -7.35 -8.18 -6.92
C GLU A 6 -8.77 -8.71 -6.72
N ASP A 7 -8.95 -10.03 -6.80
CA ASP A 7 -10.24 -10.68 -6.52
C ASP A 7 -10.66 -10.57 -5.04
N THR A 8 -9.72 -10.67 -4.11
CA THR A 8 -10.01 -10.51 -2.67
C THR A 8 -10.39 -9.09 -2.30
N ILE A 9 -9.68 -8.09 -2.85
CA ILE A 9 -10.03 -6.67 -2.69
C ILE A 9 -11.40 -6.45 -3.35
N ASN A 10 -11.63 -6.89 -4.58
CA ASN A 10 -12.94 -6.75 -5.25
C ASN A 10 -14.09 -7.37 -4.44
N LYS A 11 -13.87 -8.48 -3.74
CA LYS A 11 -14.88 -9.09 -2.86
C LYS A 11 -15.16 -8.26 -1.61
N ILE A 12 -14.11 -7.69 -0.99
CA ILE A 12 -14.25 -6.72 0.12
C ILE A 12 -14.99 -5.45 -0.35
N LEU A 13 -14.77 -5.03 -1.59
CA LEU A 13 -15.48 -3.94 -2.26
C LEU A 13 -16.97 -4.29 -2.51
N HIS A 14 -17.36 -5.57 -2.53
CA HIS A 14 -18.77 -6.02 -2.62
C HIS A 14 -19.42 -6.39 -1.27
N ASP A 15 -18.95 -5.82 -0.15
CA ASP A 15 -19.43 -6.08 1.22
C ASP A 15 -19.28 -7.55 1.68
N VAL A 16 -18.46 -8.36 1.00
CA VAL A 16 -18.14 -9.73 1.42
C VAL A 16 -16.69 -9.81 1.83
N LEU A 17 -16.42 -9.69 3.13
CA LEU A 17 -15.09 -9.93 3.66
C LEU A 17 -14.75 -11.40 3.56
N THR A 18 -13.72 -11.75 2.79
CA THR A 18 -13.24 -13.12 2.66
C THR A 18 -11.87 -13.24 3.30
N CYS A 19 -11.70 -14.19 4.22
CA CYS A 19 -10.38 -14.45 4.80
C CYS A 19 -9.43 -14.99 3.72
N PRO A 20 -8.28 -14.35 3.45
CA PRO A 20 -7.39 -14.77 2.38
C PRO A 20 -6.77 -16.15 2.65
N ARG A 21 -6.62 -16.55 3.92
CA ARG A 21 -6.09 -17.87 4.27
C ARG A 21 -7.09 -19.00 4.06
N CYS A 22 -8.29 -18.87 4.60
CA CYS A 22 -9.27 -19.97 4.64
C CYS A 22 -10.41 -19.83 3.64
N THR A 23 -10.43 -18.73 2.88
CA THR A 23 -11.38 -18.38 1.81
C THR A 23 -12.85 -18.37 2.23
N LYS A 24 -13.13 -18.31 3.54
CA LYS A 24 -14.49 -18.22 4.08
C LYS A 24 -14.95 -16.77 4.19
N PRO A 25 -16.24 -16.49 3.91
CA PRO A 25 -16.84 -15.19 4.17
C PRO A 25 -16.92 -14.93 5.69
N GLN A 26 -16.78 -13.68 6.10
CA GLN A 26 -16.78 -13.23 7.48
C GLN A 26 -17.53 -11.90 7.58
N ASP A 27 -18.07 -11.59 8.75
CA ASP A 27 -18.64 -10.25 9.01
C ASP A 27 -17.56 -9.22 9.38
N ALA A 28 -16.43 -9.70 9.89
CA ALA A 28 -15.27 -8.89 10.26
C ALA A 28 -13.96 -9.65 10.01
N LEU A 29 -12.88 -8.91 9.75
CA LEU A 29 -11.52 -9.43 9.68
C LEU A 29 -10.66 -8.80 10.78
N ILE A 30 -9.74 -9.57 11.33
CA ILE A 30 -8.63 -9.06 12.12
C ILE A 30 -7.66 -8.38 11.18
N VAL A 31 -7.49 -7.08 11.39
CA VAL A 31 -6.57 -6.23 10.64
C VAL A 31 -5.45 -5.80 11.58
N GLY A 32 -4.20 -6.04 11.18
CA GLY A 32 -3.05 -5.78 12.02
C GLY A 32 -1.74 -5.73 11.24
N TYR A 33 -0.69 -5.21 11.87
CA TYR A 33 0.61 -5.09 11.25
C TYR A 33 1.56 -6.20 11.70
N SER A 34 2.34 -6.74 10.77
CA SER A 34 3.37 -7.72 11.09
C SER A 34 4.61 -7.56 10.22
N ARG A 35 5.76 -7.94 10.78
CA ARG A 35 7.03 -8.13 10.06
C ARG A 35 7.36 -9.60 9.81
N LYS A 36 6.49 -10.52 10.25
CA LYS A 36 6.71 -11.97 10.10
C LYS A 36 6.66 -12.35 8.62
N PRO A 37 7.74 -12.87 8.02
CA PRO A 37 7.73 -13.25 6.61
C PRO A 37 6.67 -14.31 6.28
N SER A 38 6.36 -15.19 7.23
CA SER A 38 5.29 -16.20 7.06
C SER A 38 3.89 -15.62 6.82
N LEU A 39 3.67 -14.35 7.17
CA LEU A 39 2.39 -13.66 6.97
C LEU A 39 2.35 -12.81 5.70
N ASN A 40 3.46 -12.72 4.98
CA ASN A 40 3.58 -11.97 3.74
C ASN A 40 2.53 -12.40 2.70
N ALA A 41 2.24 -13.69 2.63
CA ALA A 41 1.21 -14.26 1.74
C ALA A 41 -0.22 -13.84 2.10
N PHE A 42 -0.43 -13.12 3.21
CA PHE A 42 -1.71 -12.57 3.68
C PHE A 42 -1.74 -11.03 3.67
N ALA A 43 -0.67 -10.40 3.17
CA ALA A 43 -0.60 -8.95 2.97
C ALA A 43 -1.11 -8.60 1.56
N PRO A 44 -2.08 -7.69 1.41
CA PRO A 44 -2.70 -7.39 0.10
C PRO A 44 -1.71 -6.92 -0.97
N ARG A 45 -0.71 -6.11 -0.59
CA ARG A 45 0.25 -5.51 -1.53
C ARG A 45 1.54 -6.31 -1.72
N HIS A 46 1.69 -7.46 -1.05
CA HIS A 46 2.97 -8.16 -1.07
C HIS A 46 3.28 -8.89 -2.39
N ARG A 47 2.25 -9.20 -3.20
CA ARG A 47 2.39 -9.99 -4.44
C ARG A 47 3.49 -9.47 -5.38
N ASN A 48 3.74 -8.16 -5.37
CA ASN A 48 4.71 -7.49 -6.25
C ASN A 48 5.92 -6.92 -5.48
N CYS A 49 6.23 -7.45 -4.30
CA CYS A 49 7.34 -6.97 -3.49
C CYS A 49 8.69 -7.39 -4.10
N PRO A 50 9.61 -6.46 -4.39
CA PRO A 50 10.91 -6.78 -4.99
C PRO A 50 11.78 -7.66 -4.08
N ARG A 51 11.55 -7.58 -2.76
CA ARG A 51 12.26 -8.40 -1.75
C ARG A 51 11.71 -9.83 -1.60
N GLY A 52 10.70 -10.21 -2.37
CA GLY A 52 10.13 -11.57 -2.37
C GLY A 52 9.64 -12.06 -1.00
N ASP A 53 9.55 -13.38 -0.84
CA ASP A 53 8.93 -14.04 0.31
C ASP A 53 9.65 -13.78 1.65
N GLU A 54 10.94 -13.43 1.62
CA GLU A 54 11.77 -13.16 2.82
C GLU A 54 11.63 -11.71 3.33
N CYS A 55 10.87 -10.87 2.63
CA CYS A 55 10.68 -9.48 3.00
C CYS A 55 10.11 -9.31 4.42
N ASP A 56 10.88 -8.66 5.30
CA ASP A 56 10.57 -8.41 6.70
C ASP A 56 9.96 -7.01 6.96
N ALA A 57 9.65 -6.28 5.88
CA ALA A 57 8.97 -5.01 5.97
C ALA A 57 7.64 -5.14 6.72
N ARG A 58 7.29 -4.11 7.49
CA ARG A 58 6.04 -4.09 8.26
C ARG A 58 4.86 -3.97 7.30
N LYS A 59 4.03 -5.01 7.22
CA LYS A 59 2.89 -5.09 6.30
C LYS A 59 1.57 -5.14 7.03
N LEU A 60 0.55 -4.57 6.42
CA LEU A 60 -0.83 -4.74 6.83
C LEU A 60 -1.32 -6.14 6.44
N ILE A 61 -1.73 -6.91 7.44
CA ILE A 61 -2.21 -8.29 7.30
C ILE A 61 -3.69 -8.33 7.67
N THR A 62 -4.47 -9.08 6.89
CA THR A 62 -5.91 -9.26 7.15
C THR A 62 -6.29 -10.74 7.17
N LEU A 63 -6.85 -11.22 8.27
CA LEU A 63 -7.25 -12.61 8.48
C LEU A 63 -8.58 -12.69 9.24
N CYS A 64 -9.33 -13.78 9.16
CA CYS A 64 -10.42 -14.00 10.11
C CYS A 64 -9.88 -14.28 11.52
N ASP A 65 -10.72 -14.13 12.56
CA ASP A 65 -10.33 -14.32 13.96
C ASP A 65 -9.63 -15.68 14.21
N ALA A 66 -10.18 -16.77 13.68
CA ALA A 66 -9.59 -18.10 13.83
C ALA A 66 -8.19 -18.20 13.17
N CYS A 67 -8.03 -17.64 11.97
CA CYS A 67 -6.76 -17.66 11.27
C CYS A 67 -5.74 -16.71 11.90
N ALA A 68 -6.17 -15.54 12.39
CA ALA A 68 -5.31 -14.59 13.08
C ALA A 68 -4.74 -15.17 14.38
N LYS A 69 -5.56 -15.89 15.16
CA LYS A 69 -5.11 -16.61 16.36
C LYS A 69 -4.09 -17.70 16.03
N LEU A 70 -4.35 -18.48 14.98
CA LEU A 70 -3.43 -19.54 14.53
C LEU A 70 -2.06 -18.98 14.13
N GLU A 71 -2.06 -17.85 13.45
CA GLU A 71 -0.85 -17.18 12.93
C GLU A 71 -0.18 -16.24 13.96
N GLY A 72 -0.82 -16.03 15.10
CA GLY A 72 -0.38 -15.05 16.10
C GLY A 72 -0.27 -13.65 15.50
N LEU A 73 -1.29 -13.23 14.74
CA LEU A 73 -1.43 -11.88 14.22
C LEU A 73 -2.10 -11.00 15.28
N PRO A 74 -1.38 -10.02 15.88
CA PRO A 74 -2.03 -9.00 16.69
C PRO A 74 -2.79 -8.04 15.78
N GLY A 75 -4.03 -7.70 16.12
CA GLY A 75 -4.86 -6.80 15.33
C GLY A 75 -6.19 -6.49 15.99
N GLN A 76 -7.01 -5.70 15.31
CA GLN A 76 -8.35 -5.35 15.73
C GLN A 76 -9.37 -5.95 14.75
N PRO A 77 -10.53 -6.44 15.23
CA PRO A 77 -11.62 -6.81 14.35
C PRO A 77 -12.18 -5.56 13.68
N MET A 78 -12.32 -5.62 12.37
CA MET A 78 -12.82 -4.53 11.52
C MET A 78 -13.87 -5.07 10.55
N ASP A 79 -14.96 -4.33 10.42
CA ASP A 79 -15.95 -4.56 9.35
C ASP A 79 -15.40 -4.11 7.98
N ALA A 80 -16.21 -4.26 6.92
CA ALA A 80 -15.77 -3.95 5.56
C ALA A 80 -15.42 -2.47 5.37
N VAL A 81 -16.11 -1.56 6.05
CA VAL A 81 -15.89 -0.12 5.94
C VAL A 81 -14.61 0.27 6.67
N GLN A 82 -14.41 -0.25 7.87
CA GLN A 82 -13.20 -0.03 8.67
C GLN A 82 -11.96 -0.62 7.98
N ALA A 83 -12.09 -1.80 7.38
CA ALA A 83 -11.03 -2.41 6.59
C ALA A 83 -10.68 -1.56 5.35
N LEU A 84 -11.69 -1.07 4.61
CA LEU A 84 -11.50 -0.18 3.47
C LEU A 84 -10.76 1.11 3.86
N GLU A 85 -11.16 1.75 4.96
CA GLU A 85 -10.47 2.92 5.49
C GLU A 85 -9.01 2.61 5.85
N THR A 86 -8.78 1.48 6.53
CA THR A 86 -7.42 1.07 6.90
C THR A 86 -6.56 0.79 5.66
N TYR A 87 -7.08 0.12 4.64
CA TYR A 87 -6.35 -0.09 3.39
C TYR A 87 -6.00 1.21 2.68
N MET A 88 -6.92 2.17 2.64
CA MET A 88 -6.67 3.48 2.05
C MET A 88 -5.59 4.24 2.82
N LEU A 89 -5.65 4.27 4.16
CA LEU A 89 -4.62 4.91 4.99
C LEU A 89 -3.25 4.24 4.83
N ASP A 90 -3.23 2.91 4.70
CA ASP A 90 -2.02 2.15 4.43
C ASP A 90 -1.42 2.49 3.07
N CYS A 91 -2.26 2.64 2.03
CA CYS A 91 -1.85 3.05 0.69
C CYS A 91 -1.29 4.48 0.68
N ARG A 92 -1.88 5.40 1.46
CA ARG A 92 -1.37 6.76 1.63
C ARG A 92 0.03 6.76 2.23
N ARG A 93 0.26 5.97 3.27
CA ARG A 93 1.58 5.85 3.88
C ARG A 93 2.60 5.32 2.88
N ASP A 94 2.26 4.31 2.09
CA ASP A 94 3.17 3.78 1.07
C ASP A 94 3.46 4.82 -0.04
N LEU A 95 2.50 5.70 -0.35
CA LEU A 95 2.70 6.83 -1.27
C LEU A 95 3.59 7.93 -0.67
N GLU A 96 3.43 8.24 0.61
CA GLU A 96 4.30 9.15 1.38
C GLU A 96 5.74 8.59 1.45
N GLU A 97 5.90 7.30 1.73
CA GLU A 97 7.22 6.65 1.73
C GLU A 97 7.90 6.74 0.35
N SER A 98 7.14 6.62 -0.74
CA SER A 98 7.66 6.81 -2.11
C SER A 98 8.06 8.28 -2.37
N LEU A 99 7.31 9.25 -1.84
CA LEU A 99 7.68 10.66 -1.91
C LEU A 99 8.96 10.97 -1.15
N ASP A 100 9.07 10.51 0.10
CA ASP A 100 10.26 10.67 0.92
C ASP A 100 11.48 10.03 0.24
N TYR A 101 11.27 8.87 -0.39
CA TYR A 101 12.32 8.23 -1.16
C TYR A 101 12.81 9.10 -2.31
N LEU A 102 11.91 9.60 -3.15
CA LEU A 102 12.23 10.46 -4.30
C LEU A 102 12.87 11.80 -3.89
N ALA A 103 12.42 12.37 -2.77
CA ALA A 103 12.89 13.66 -2.29
C ALA A 103 14.31 13.60 -1.71
N GLU A 104 14.58 12.59 -0.88
CA GLU A 104 15.80 12.59 -0.06
C GLU A 104 16.43 11.21 0.16
N TYR A 105 15.68 10.14 0.46
CA TYR A 105 16.31 8.91 0.98
C TYR A 105 17.24 8.19 0.03
N TRP A 106 17.05 8.29 -1.29
CA TRP A 106 18.01 7.70 -2.22
C TRP A 106 19.41 8.32 -2.11
N ARG A 107 19.52 9.57 -1.61
CA ARG A 107 20.79 10.29 -1.42
C ARG A 107 21.59 9.83 -0.20
N ASP A 108 20.99 9.03 0.67
CA ASP A 108 21.68 8.44 1.83
C ASP A 108 22.60 7.27 1.44
N ASP A 109 22.63 6.88 0.17
CA ASP A 109 23.55 5.86 -0.33
C ASP A 109 25.01 6.35 -0.24
N TYR A 110 25.83 5.60 0.49
CA TYR A 110 27.24 5.94 0.76
C TYR A 110 28.14 5.80 -0.48
N GLU A 111 27.63 5.19 -1.56
CA GLU A 111 28.35 5.00 -2.82
C GLU A 111 28.23 6.21 -3.77
N LEU A 112 27.37 7.18 -3.45
CA LEU A 112 27.16 8.37 -4.28
C LEU A 112 28.35 9.34 -4.25
N THR A 113 28.67 9.86 -5.42
CA THR A 113 29.63 10.95 -5.61
C THR A 113 28.98 12.32 -5.35
N ALA A 114 29.81 13.35 -5.14
CA ALA A 114 29.31 14.71 -4.91
C ALA A 114 28.46 15.27 -6.08
N ASP A 115 28.80 14.92 -7.32
CA ASP A 115 28.07 15.36 -8.51
C ASP A 115 26.71 14.64 -8.64
N GLU A 116 26.62 13.38 -8.20
CA GLU A 116 25.38 12.61 -8.19
C GLU A 116 24.40 13.11 -7.12
N LEU A 117 24.90 13.62 -5.99
CA LEU A 117 24.05 14.22 -4.94
C LEU A 117 23.31 15.47 -5.42
N ASP A 118 23.88 16.21 -6.38
CA ASP A 118 23.28 17.40 -7.00
C ASP A 118 22.34 17.07 -8.17
N SER A 119 22.23 15.78 -8.56
CA SER A 119 21.43 15.29 -9.68
C SER A 119 20.08 14.72 -9.22
N ASN A 120 19.21 14.34 -10.17
CA ASN A 120 17.94 13.66 -9.88
C ASN A 120 18.09 12.14 -9.89
N LEU A 121 17.23 11.41 -9.17
CA LEU A 121 17.27 9.94 -9.13
C LEU A 121 17.18 9.31 -10.53
N GLU A 122 16.38 9.88 -11.44
CA GLU A 122 16.27 9.41 -12.82
C GLU A 122 17.60 9.44 -13.59
N GLU A 123 18.49 10.36 -13.24
CA GLU A 123 19.80 10.52 -13.88
C GLU A 123 20.86 9.63 -13.22
N VAL A 124 20.76 9.46 -11.90
CA VAL A 124 21.72 8.69 -11.10
C VAL A 124 21.45 7.19 -11.20
N ASP A 125 20.20 6.77 -10.99
CA ASP A 125 19.77 5.38 -11.07
C ASP A 125 18.41 5.27 -11.81
N PRO A 126 18.43 5.24 -13.16
CA PRO A 126 17.22 5.20 -13.96
C PRO A 126 16.42 3.90 -13.77
N ASP A 127 17.07 2.81 -13.38
CA ASP A 127 16.39 1.53 -13.17
C ASP A 127 15.60 1.56 -11.86
N VAL A 128 16.21 2.04 -10.76
CA VAL A 128 15.51 2.26 -9.49
C VAL A 128 14.39 3.28 -9.65
N PHE A 129 14.64 4.39 -10.34
CA PHE A 129 13.60 5.37 -10.63
C PHE A 129 12.39 4.75 -11.35
N LYS A 130 12.64 3.91 -12.35
CA LYS A 130 11.59 3.24 -13.11
C LYS A 130 10.79 2.26 -12.24
N GLU A 131 11.44 1.54 -11.33
CA GLU A 131 10.77 0.67 -10.37
C GLU A 131 9.87 1.45 -9.41
N GLU A 132 10.39 2.54 -8.84
CA GLU A 132 9.65 3.43 -7.94
C GLU A 132 8.48 4.12 -8.65
N ALA A 133 8.67 4.58 -9.88
CA ALA A 133 7.61 5.18 -10.69
C ALA A 133 6.48 4.18 -10.98
N GLN A 134 6.80 2.93 -11.31
CA GLN A 134 5.80 1.88 -11.52
C GLN A 134 5.08 1.51 -10.22
N TRP A 135 5.81 1.46 -9.11
CA TRP A 135 5.23 1.18 -7.81
C TRP A 135 4.26 2.29 -7.39
N ARG A 136 4.69 3.55 -7.49
CA ARG A 136 3.87 4.74 -7.24
C ARG A 136 2.60 4.74 -8.09
N GLN A 137 2.73 4.51 -9.40
CA GLN A 137 1.57 4.48 -10.30
C GLN A 137 0.51 3.46 -9.86
N ARG A 138 0.92 2.24 -9.47
CA ARG A 138 -0.01 1.22 -8.96
C ARG A 138 -0.70 1.64 -7.66
N LEU A 139 0.04 2.30 -6.77
CA LEU A 139 -0.51 2.83 -5.52
C LEU A 139 -1.51 3.96 -5.79
N GLU A 140 -1.23 4.85 -6.73
CA GLU A 140 -2.16 5.92 -7.14
C GLU A 140 -3.46 5.34 -7.74
N GLU A 141 -3.36 4.32 -8.59
CA GLU A 141 -4.52 3.60 -9.13
C GLU A 141 -5.34 2.91 -8.04
N GLU A 142 -4.66 2.26 -7.08
CA GLU A 142 -5.28 1.65 -5.91
C GLU A 142 -5.99 2.70 -5.03
N TYR A 143 -5.36 3.84 -4.78
CA TYR A 143 -5.94 4.96 -4.06
C TYR A 143 -7.22 5.47 -4.72
N LEU A 144 -7.19 5.67 -6.05
CA LEU A 144 -8.37 6.07 -6.82
C LEU A 144 -9.48 5.02 -6.80
N ARG A 145 -9.13 3.72 -6.76
CA ARG A 145 -10.10 2.63 -6.56
C ARG A 145 -10.78 2.73 -5.19
N TYR A 146 -10.04 2.98 -4.11
CA TYR A 146 -10.64 3.21 -2.79
C TYR A 146 -11.56 4.44 -2.78
N HIS A 147 -11.16 5.53 -3.43
CA HIS A 147 -12.00 6.73 -3.54
C HIS A 147 -13.32 6.48 -4.27
N ARG A 148 -13.30 5.68 -5.34
CA ARG A 148 -14.54 5.23 -6.02
C ARG A 148 -15.43 4.46 -5.06
N GLU A 149 -14.86 3.51 -4.32
CA GLU A 149 -15.61 2.72 -3.35
C GLU A 149 -16.27 3.56 -2.25
N PHE A 150 -15.53 4.52 -1.68
CA PHE A 150 -16.09 5.44 -0.69
C PHE A 150 -17.29 6.20 -1.24
N ARG A 151 -17.22 6.64 -2.51
CA ARG A 151 -18.33 7.35 -3.19
C ARG A 151 -19.51 6.43 -3.44
N ASP A 152 -19.28 5.22 -3.93
CA ASP A 152 -20.34 4.24 -4.23
C ASP A 152 -21.11 3.85 -2.96
N ARG A 153 -20.43 3.81 -1.82
CA ARG A 153 -21.03 3.58 -0.49
C ARG A 153 -21.61 4.83 0.16
N ASN A 154 -21.57 5.98 -0.51
CA ASN A 154 -21.98 7.29 0.01
C ASN A 154 -21.32 7.63 1.36
N ARG A 155 -20.03 7.30 1.49
CA ARG A 155 -19.21 7.54 2.67
C ARG A 155 -18.26 8.69 2.43
N ARG A 156 -17.96 9.42 3.52
CA ARG A 156 -16.95 10.49 3.48
C ARG A 156 -15.58 9.86 3.38
N ILE A 157 -14.77 10.37 2.45
CA ILE A 157 -13.35 10.04 2.36
C ILE A 157 -12.62 10.63 3.58
N PRO A 158 -11.89 9.82 4.36
CA PRO A 158 -11.06 10.30 5.46
C PRO A 158 -9.99 11.29 4.99
N SER A 159 -9.69 12.30 5.81
CA SER A 159 -8.65 13.33 5.57
C SER A 159 -8.59 13.81 4.11
N PRO A 160 -9.61 14.55 3.62
CA PRO A 160 -9.75 14.90 2.21
C PRO A 160 -8.67 15.87 1.68
N GLY A 161 -7.94 16.57 2.56
CA GLY A 161 -6.84 17.46 2.18
C GLY A 161 -5.59 16.72 1.70
N TRP A 162 -5.42 15.47 2.12
CA TRP A 162 -4.22 14.66 1.83
C TRP A 162 -3.90 14.57 0.33
N ARG A 163 -4.94 14.39 -0.51
CA ARG A 163 -4.74 14.27 -1.97
C ARG A 163 -4.09 15.53 -2.55
N SER A 164 -4.53 16.69 -2.10
CA SER A 164 -4.02 17.97 -2.59
C SER A 164 -2.58 18.20 -2.15
N GLU A 165 -2.28 17.92 -0.88
CA GLU A 165 -0.93 18.00 -0.32
C GLU A 165 0.04 17.08 -1.09
N TYR A 166 -0.34 15.81 -1.28
CA TYR A 166 0.44 14.84 -2.07
C TYR A 166 0.73 15.33 -3.50
N VAL A 167 -0.29 15.87 -4.18
CA VAL A 167 -0.15 16.37 -5.57
C VAL A 167 0.75 17.60 -5.65
N GLU A 168 0.70 18.48 -4.65
CA GLU A 168 1.58 19.65 -4.60
C GLU A 168 3.04 19.22 -4.39
N GLU A 169 3.29 18.29 -3.47
CA GLU A 169 4.63 17.78 -3.16
C GLU A 169 5.27 17.04 -4.34
N ILE A 170 4.56 16.08 -4.96
CA ILE A 170 5.09 15.31 -6.11
C ILE A 170 5.43 16.22 -7.30
N ARG A 171 4.60 17.25 -7.54
CA ARG A 171 4.84 18.23 -8.62
C ARG A 171 5.98 19.18 -8.29
N ALA A 172 6.16 19.54 -7.01
CA ALA A 172 7.31 20.34 -6.57
C ALA A 172 8.64 19.61 -6.79
N LEU A 173 8.63 18.28 -6.71
CA LEU A 173 9.75 17.41 -7.08
C LEU A 173 9.93 17.24 -8.61
N GLY A 174 9.01 17.78 -9.43
CA GLY A 174 9.07 17.72 -10.89
C GLY A 174 8.46 16.46 -11.50
N TYR A 175 7.72 15.65 -10.73
CA TYR A 175 7.15 14.39 -11.20
C TYR A 175 5.65 14.48 -11.50
N ASP A 176 5.20 13.69 -12.48
CA ASP A 176 3.79 13.51 -12.82
C ASP A 176 3.07 12.56 -11.84
N THR A 177 1.76 12.76 -11.71
CA THR A 177 0.87 11.98 -10.84
C THR A 177 -0.53 11.84 -11.43
N LEU A 178 -1.13 10.65 -11.30
CA LEU A 178 -2.54 10.39 -11.65
C LEU A 178 -3.50 11.07 -10.69
N LEU A 179 -3.05 11.43 -9.49
CA LEU A 179 -3.88 12.07 -8.48
C LEU A 179 -4.10 13.56 -8.76
N GLY A 180 -3.39 14.15 -9.72
CA GLY A 180 -3.56 15.54 -10.13
C GLY A 180 -4.56 15.76 -11.28
N GLU A 181 -5.09 14.68 -11.85
CA GLU A 181 -6.09 14.67 -12.94
C GLU A 181 -7.55 14.70 -12.44
#